data_AF-A0A2P8KEB8-F1
#
_entry.id   AF-A0A2P8KEB8-F1
#
_cell.length_a   1.000
_cell.length_b   1.000
_cell.length_c   1.000
_cell.angle_alpha   90.00
_cell.angle_beta   90.00
_cell.angle_gamma   90.00
#
_symmetry.space_group_name_H-M   'P 1'
#
loop_
_entity.id
_entity.type
_entity.pdbx_description
1 polymer ?
#
loop_
_entity_poly.entity_id
_entity_poly.type
_entity_poly.pdbx_seq_one_letter_code
_entity_poly.pdbx_strand_id
1 'polypeptide(L)'
;MSFLLMPNPHSARRLFLGQSSLVLSGAAVALLAGKHALAAKSDDAAAKDTQILNTALAAELEAIAAYQLGAESNLLQKPTLDLALTFQGHHKEHADLLAKTVEKLGGKPVAAKAKYSFPAEKLKSQADVLQFAATLEQGAVSAYLGAVPLFGNRDLSKAAASILGDEAMHWAILRQALGQVPVPSAYVA
;
A
#
# COMPACT_ATOMS: atom_id res chain seq x y z
N MET A 1 14.27 -2.69 -2.58
CA MET A 1 13.61 -1.38 -2.80
C MET A 1 12.14 -1.56 -2.45
N SER A 2 11.62 -0.74 -1.53
CA SER A 2 10.19 -0.71 -1.17
C SER A 2 9.36 -0.27 -2.37
N PHE A 3 8.16 -0.83 -2.56
CA PHE A 3 7.22 -0.32 -3.57
C PHE A 3 6.65 1.05 -3.18
N LEU A 4 6.59 1.40 -1.88
CA LEU A 4 6.21 2.73 -1.39
C LEU A 4 7.22 3.82 -1.76
N LEU A 5 8.48 3.44 -2.01
CA LEU A 5 9.55 4.39 -2.35
C LEU A 5 9.74 4.55 -3.86
N MET A 6 8.84 4.04 -4.68
CA MET A 6 8.95 4.12 -6.14
C MET A 6 8.32 5.40 -6.69
N PRO A 7 9.08 6.28 -7.38
CA PRO A 7 8.58 7.56 -7.88
C PRO A 7 7.75 7.47 -9.18
N ASN A 8 7.66 6.28 -9.80
CA ASN A 8 6.89 6.07 -11.02
C ASN A 8 5.74 5.08 -10.75
N PRO A 9 4.47 5.50 -10.94
CA PRO A 9 3.30 4.67 -10.66
C PRO A 9 3.25 3.39 -11.51
N HIS A 10 3.77 3.41 -12.73
CA HIS A 10 3.88 2.21 -13.56
C HIS A 10 4.90 1.20 -13.01
N SER A 11 5.99 1.67 -12.42
CA SER A 11 7.02 0.81 -11.80
C SER A 11 6.54 0.26 -10.45
N ALA A 12 5.90 1.10 -9.63
CA ALA A 12 5.25 0.67 -8.38
C ALA A 12 4.22 -0.42 -8.67
N ARG A 13 3.34 -0.18 -9.65
CA ARG A 13 2.38 -1.17 -10.17
C ARG A 13 3.05 -2.44 -10.68
N ARG A 14 4.14 -2.34 -11.45
CA ARG A 14 4.85 -3.53 -11.97
C ARG A 14 5.54 -4.33 -10.89
N LEU A 15 6.06 -3.71 -9.83
CA LEU A 15 6.64 -4.41 -8.69
C LEU A 15 5.55 -5.03 -7.79
N PHE A 16 4.47 -4.28 -7.53
CA PHE A 16 3.27 -4.75 -6.83
C PHE A 16 2.70 -6.00 -7.52
N LEU A 17 2.61 -5.99 -8.85
CA LEU A 17 2.15 -7.13 -9.65
C LEU A 17 3.26 -8.18 -9.87
N GLY A 18 4.53 -7.81 -9.91
CA GLY A 18 5.66 -8.66 -10.31
C GLY A 18 6.27 -9.49 -9.19
N GLN A 19 5.95 -9.21 -7.92
CA GLN A 19 6.13 -10.19 -6.84
C GLN A 19 5.13 -11.35 -6.91
N SER A 20 4.16 -11.27 -7.83
CA SER A 20 3.33 -12.37 -8.28
C SER A 20 4.05 -13.08 -9.43
N SER A 21 4.71 -14.20 -9.18
CA SER A 21 5.23 -15.05 -10.24
C SER A 21 4.07 -15.48 -11.15
N LEU A 22 3.97 -14.93 -12.36
CA LEU A 22 2.97 -15.32 -13.35
C LEU A 22 3.32 -16.72 -13.87
N VAL A 23 2.89 -17.75 -13.13
CA VAL A 23 2.50 -19.02 -13.74
C VAL A 23 1.14 -18.75 -14.38
N LEU A 24 1.02 -18.94 -15.70
CA LEU A 24 -0.28 -18.88 -16.38
C LEU A 24 -1.26 -19.77 -15.61
N SER A 25 -2.33 -19.18 -15.07
CA SER A 25 -3.31 -19.96 -14.32
C SER A 25 -3.94 -21.01 -15.24
N GLY A 26 -4.39 -22.13 -14.66
CA GLY A 26 -5.09 -23.17 -15.42
C GLY A 26 -6.28 -22.62 -16.20
N ALA A 27 -6.90 -21.52 -15.74
CA ALA A 27 -7.97 -20.80 -16.43
C ALA A 27 -7.49 -20.12 -17.71
N ALA A 28 -6.30 -19.49 -17.73
CA ALA A 28 -5.75 -18.88 -18.93
C ALA A 28 -5.43 -19.93 -20.01
N VAL A 29 -4.90 -21.09 -19.60
CA VAL A 29 -4.68 -22.24 -20.50
C VAL A 29 -6.01 -22.81 -21.01
N ALA A 30 -7.03 -22.91 -20.16
CA ALA A 30 -8.37 -23.41 -20.53
C ALA A 30 -9.13 -22.49 -21.50
N LEU A 31 -8.96 -21.16 -21.36
CA LEU A 31 -9.50 -20.16 -22.29
C LEU A 31 -8.85 -20.27 -23.68
N LEU A 32 -7.53 -20.43 -23.74
CA LEU A 32 -6.80 -20.66 -24.99
C LEU A 32 -7.18 -22.01 -25.63
N ALA A 33 -7.61 -22.99 -24.83
CA ALA A 33 -8.10 -24.28 -25.29
C ALA A 33 -9.62 -24.33 -25.57
N GLY A 34 -10.35 -23.19 -25.50
CA GLY A 34 -11.78 -23.11 -25.82
C GLY A 34 -12.72 -23.80 -24.81
N LYS A 35 -12.23 -24.13 -23.61
CA LYS A 35 -13.03 -24.81 -22.57
C LYS A 35 -13.67 -23.81 -21.59
N HIS A 36 -14.57 -22.97 -22.11
CA HIS A 36 -15.21 -21.87 -21.38
C HIS A 36 -15.96 -22.30 -20.09
N ALA A 37 -16.52 -23.51 -20.05
CA ALA A 37 -17.19 -24.05 -18.85
C ALA A 37 -16.22 -24.38 -17.69
N LEU A 38 -14.93 -24.58 -17.96
CA LEU A 38 -13.89 -24.77 -16.94
C LEU A 38 -13.25 -23.45 -16.47
N ALA A 39 -13.39 -22.38 -17.27
CA ALA A 39 -12.97 -21.02 -16.93
C ALA A 39 -13.97 -20.32 -15.99
N ALA A 40 -15.23 -20.77 -15.97
CA ALA A 40 -16.27 -20.30 -15.05
C ALA A 40 -16.12 -20.96 -13.66
N LYS A 41 -15.03 -20.65 -12.94
CA LYS A 41 -14.96 -20.87 -11.49
C LYS A 41 -14.71 -19.53 -10.81
N SER A 42 -15.68 -19.14 -9.99
CA SER A 42 -15.65 -18.05 -9.00
C SER A 42 -14.40 -18.00 -8.11
N ASP A 43 -13.63 -19.09 -8.06
CA ASP A 43 -12.41 -19.24 -7.27
C ASP A 43 -11.24 -18.37 -7.75
N ASP A 44 -11.17 -17.99 -9.03
CA ASP A 44 -10.04 -17.20 -9.57
C ASP A 44 -10.13 -15.70 -9.22
N ALA A 45 -11.34 -15.15 -9.12
CA ALA A 45 -11.54 -13.74 -8.74
C ALA A 45 -11.30 -13.54 -7.23
N ALA A 46 -11.82 -14.44 -6.39
CA ALA A 46 -11.60 -14.38 -4.95
C ALA A 46 -10.11 -14.59 -4.57
N ALA A 47 -9.41 -15.49 -5.28
CA ALA A 47 -7.97 -15.68 -5.09
C ALA A 47 -7.16 -14.44 -5.49
N LYS A 48 -7.50 -13.79 -6.61
CA LYS A 48 -6.90 -12.51 -7.04
C LYS A 48 -7.15 -11.38 -6.04
N ASP A 49 -8.38 -11.23 -5.56
CA ASP A 49 -8.73 -10.24 -4.56
C ASP A 49 -7.93 -10.46 -3.26
N THR A 50 -7.85 -11.70 -2.80
CA THR A 50 -7.05 -12.08 -1.63
C THR A 50 -5.57 -11.75 -1.81
N GLN A 51 -5.03 -11.94 -3.02
CA GLN A 51 -3.66 -11.58 -3.33
C GLN A 51 -3.44 -10.07 -3.29
N ILE A 52 -4.34 -9.28 -3.89
CA ILE A 52 -4.27 -7.81 -3.87
C ILE A 52 -4.32 -7.31 -2.41
N LEU A 53 -5.22 -7.85 -1.58
CA LEU A 53 -5.30 -7.51 -0.16
C LEU A 53 -4.02 -7.85 0.59
N ASN A 54 -3.38 -8.99 0.31
CA ASN A 54 -2.11 -9.35 0.92
C ASN A 54 -0.95 -8.44 0.49
N THR A 55 -0.95 -7.97 -0.75
CA THR A 55 0.05 -6.99 -1.20
C THR A 55 -0.18 -5.63 -0.52
N ALA A 56 -1.44 -5.20 -0.37
CA ALA A 56 -1.80 -4.02 0.41
C ALA A 56 -1.44 -4.19 1.91
N LEU A 57 -1.65 -5.37 2.50
CA LEU A 57 -1.24 -5.63 3.89
C LEU A 57 0.28 -5.52 4.05
N ALA A 58 1.06 -6.06 3.12
CA ALA A 58 2.51 -5.88 3.13
C ALA A 58 2.91 -4.39 3.05
N ALA A 59 2.13 -3.58 2.34
CA ALA A 59 2.29 -2.14 2.25
C ALA A 59 2.12 -1.45 3.59
N GLU A 60 0.99 -1.70 4.25
CA GLU A 60 0.68 -1.10 5.55
C GLU A 60 1.72 -1.49 6.60
N LEU A 61 2.15 -2.74 6.62
CA LEU A 61 3.18 -3.19 7.56
C LEU A 61 4.54 -2.51 7.31
N GLU A 62 4.86 -2.18 6.06
CA GLU A 62 6.03 -1.39 5.72
C GLU A 62 5.89 0.08 6.15
N ALA A 63 4.72 0.68 5.94
CA ALA A 63 4.43 2.04 6.39
C ALA A 63 4.51 2.16 7.93
N ILE A 64 3.89 1.22 8.67
CA ILE A 64 3.97 1.16 10.15
C ILE A 64 5.43 1.15 10.63
N ALA A 65 6.29 0.34 10.00
CA ALA A 65 7.70 0.25 10.34
C ALA A 65 8.47 1.54 10.00
N ALA A 66 8.13 2.20 8.89
CA ALA A 66 8.75 3.47 8.50
C ALA A 66 8.35 4.62 9.43
N TYR A 67 7.09 4.70 9.82
CA TYR A 67 6.63 5.66 10.82
C TYR A 67 7.26 5.40 12.19
N GLN A 68 7.44 4.13 12.58
CA GLN A 68 8.15 3.79 13.82
C GLN A 68 9.59 4.32 13.77
N LEU A 69 10.30 4.09 12.66
CA LEU A 69 11.65 4.61 12.45
C LEU A 69 11.70 6.14 12.60
N GLY A 70 10.75 6.84 11.98
CA GLY A 70 10.65 8.30 12.08
C GLY A 70 10.38 8.78 13.51
N ALA A 71 9.42 8.15 14.20
CA ALA A 71 9.03 8.50 15.57
C ALA A 71 10.17 8.27 16.58
N GLU A 72 10.94 7.19 16.42
CA GLU A 72 12.05 6.84 17.31
C GLU A 72 13.38 7.54 16.96
N SER A 73 13.44 8.29 15.86
CA SER A 73 14.65 8.97 15.40
C SER A 73 15.14 10.11 16.32
N ASN A 74 14.28 10.59 17.24
CA ASN A 74 14.47 11.82 18.01
C ASN A 74 14.66 13.10 17.17
N LEU A 75 14.32 13.06 15.87
CA LEU A 75 14.41 14.21 14.97
C LEU A 75 13.12 15.04 14.91
N LEU A 76 11.98 14.46 15.31
CA LEU A 76 10.67 15.09 15.23
C LEU A 76 10.40 15.94 16.48
N GLN A 77 9.97 17.18 16.28
CA GLN A 77 9.41 18.01 17.34
C GLN A 77 8.05 17.45 17.78
N LYS A 78 7.64 17.75 19.02
CA LYS A 78 6.46 17.15 19.64
C LYS A 78 5.19 17.19 18.78
N PRO A 79 4.77 18.32 18.17
CA PRO A 79 3.57 18.35 17.31
C PRO A 79 3.69 17.43 16.08
N THR A 80 4.87 17.39 15.46
CA THR A 80 5.15 16.54 14.31
C THR A 80 5.20 15.06 14.69
N LEU A 81 5.75 14.75 15.86
CA LEU A 81 5.75 13.39 16.41
C LEU A 81 4.33 12.90 16.68
N ASP A 82 3.49 13.72 17.30
CA ASP A 82 2.10 13.36 17.60
C ASP A 82 1.30 13.11 16.31
N LEU A 83 1.55 13.90 15.27
CA LEU A 83 1.01 13.67 13.93
C LEU A 83 1.51 12.35 13.33
N ALA A 84 2.82 12.08 13.37
CA ALA A 84 3.40 10.84 12.86
C ALA A 84 2.85 9.59 13.57
N LEU A 85 2.63 9.67 14.89
CA LEU A 85 2.01 8.59 15.66
C LEU A 85 0.54 8.37 15.31
N THR A 86 -0.18 9.44 14.96
CA THR A 86 -1.57 9.37 14.48
C THR A 86 -1.63 8.60 13.16
N PHE A 87 -0.81 8.98 12.17
CA PHE A 87 -0.75 8.30 10.87
C PHE A 87 -0.29 6.85 11.01
N GLN A 88 0.69 6.58 11.88
CA GLN A 88 1.05 5.20 12.22
C GLN A 88 -0.14 4.40 12.78
N GLY A 89 -0.99 5.04 13.58
CA GLY A 89 -2.23 4.47 14.09
C GLY A 89 -3.18 4.07 12.95
N HIS A 90 -3.40 4.96 11.98
CA HIS A 90 -4.25 4.69 10.83
C HIS A 90 -3.72 3.49 10.01
N HIS A 91 -2.41 3.44 9.71
CA HIS A 91 -1.83 2.27 9.02
C HIS A 91 -2.01 0.96 9.81
N LYS A 92 -1.96 0.99 11.14
CA LYS A 92 -2.25 -0.19 11.98
C LYS A 92 -3.70 -0.64 11.83
N GLU A 93 -4.64 0.30 11.78
CA GLU A 93 -6.06 0.01 11.53
C GLU A 93 -6.28 -0.54 10.11
N HIS A 94 -5.61 0.02 9.10
CA HIS A 94 -5.63 -0.49 7.73
C HIS A 94 -5.09 -1.93 7.67
N ALA A 95 -3.91 -2.17 8.27
CA ALA A 95 -3.30 -3.50 8.31
C ALA A 95 -4.19 -4.54 9.00
N ASP A 96 -4.79 -4.19 10.14
CA ASP A 96 -5.70 -5.08 10.87
C ASP A 96 -6.95 -5.43 10.05
N LEU A 97 -7.56 -4.42 9.40
CA LEU A 97 -8.70 -4.65 8.51
C LEU A 97 -8.34 -5.58 7.34
N LEU A 98 -7.19 -5.34 6.69
CA LEU A 98 -6.74 -6.14 5.55
C LEU A 98 -6.43 -7.58 5.96
N ALA A 99 -5.74 -7.78 7.09
CA ALA A 99 -5.45 -9.09 7.63
C ALA A 99 -6.73 -9.89 7.93
N LYS A 100 -7.67 -9.30 8.67
CA LYS A 100 -8.97 -9.92 8.98
C LYS A 100 -9.76 -10.25 7.71
N THR A 101 -9.69 -9.39 6.69
CA THR A 101 -10.37 -9.61 5.42
C THR A 101 -9.75 -10.79 4.66
N VAL A 102 -8.42 -10.88 4.61
CA VAL A 102 -7.71 -12.03 4.02
C VAL A 102 -8.11 -13.33 4.71
N GLU A 103 -8.15 -13.37 6.05
CA GLU A 103 -8.58 -14.56 6.81
C GLU A 103 -10.02 -14.94 6.50
N LYS A 104 -10.93 -13.96 6.44
CA LYS A 104 -12.35 -14.17 6.13
C LYS A 104 -12.55 -14.76 4.73
N LEU A 105 -11.68 -14.42 3.79
CA LEU A 105 -11.68 -14.98 2.44
C LEU A 105 -10.97 -16.35 2.35
N GLY A 106 -10.52 -16.91 3.47
CA GLY A 106 -9.82 -18.20 3.55
C GLY A 106 -8.34 -18.12 3.17
N GLY A 107 -7.80 -16.92 3.01
CA GLY A 107 -6.38 -16.67 2.76
C GLY A 107 -5.56 -16.64 4.06
N LYS A 108 -4.24 -16.65 3.90
CA LYS A 108 -3.30 -16.42 5.00
C LYS A 108 -2.76 -15.00 4.92
N PRO A 109 -2.95 -14.15 5.95
CA PRO A 109 -2.36 -12.82 5.99
C PRO A 109 -0.83 -12.89 5.95
N VAL A 110 -0.22 -12.00 5.17
CA VAL A 110 1.23 -11.79 5.22
C VAL A 110 1.62 -11.18 6.56
N ALA A 111 2.72 -11.68 7.13
CA ALA A 111 3.28 -11.15 8.37
C ALA A 111 4.26 -10.01 8.10
N ALA A 112 4.47 -9.16 9.10
CA ALA A 112 5.52 -8.14 9.05
C ALA A 112 6.88 -8.78 8.78
N LYS A 113 7.71 -8.11 7.98
CA LYS A 113 9.09 -8.57 7.77
C LYS A 113 9.88 -8.40 9.07
N ALA A 114 10.78 -9.33 9.35
CA ALA A 114 11.72 -9.21 10.46
C ALA A 114 12.60 -7.95 10.37
N LYS A 115 12.85 -7.48 9.15
CA LYS A 115 13.60 -6.25 8.88
C LYS A 115 13.12 -5.58 7.60
N TYR A 116 12.97 -4.26 7.67
CA TYR A 116 12.77 -3.39 6.52
C TYR A 116 14.06 -2.62 6.21
N SER A 117 14.28 -2.28 4.94
CA SER A 117 15.44 -1.52 4.49
C SER A 117 15.03 -0.11 4.11
N PHE A 118 15.17 0.80 5.07
CA PHE A 118 14.94 2.23 4.90
C PHE A 118 16.27 2.99 4.82
N PRO A 119 16.33 4.13 4.13
CA PRO A 119 17.53 4.97 4.03
C PRO A 119 17.73 5.81 5.31
N ALA A 120 17.78 5.13 6.47
CA ALA A 120 17.87 5.78 7.78
C ALA A 120 19.12 6.68 7.90
N GLU A 121 20.20 6.33 7.19
CA GLU A 121 21.41 7.13 7.12
C GLU A 121 21.19 8.52 6.51
N LYS A 122 20.14 8.71 5.72
CA LYS A 122 19.78 9.99 5.09
C LYS A 122 18.84 10.85 5.93
N LEU A 123 18.26 10.31 7.00
CA LEU A 123 17.36 11.05 7.89
C LEU A 123 18.18 11.84 8.91
N LYS A 124 18.44 13.12 8.65
CA LYS A 124 19.28 13.99 9.50
C LYS A 124 18.50 15.11 10.20
N SER A 125 17.27 15.35 9.76
CA SER A 125 16.42 16.43 10.27
C SER A 125 14.95 16.01 10.25
N GLN A 126 14.10 16.78 10.94
CA GLN A 126 12.65 16.63 10.84
C GLN A 126 12.17 16.70 9.38
N ALA A 127 12.74 17.61 8.58
CA ALA A 127 12.37 17.77 7.18
C ALA A 127 12.70 16.51 6.37
N ASP A 128 13.84 15.86 6.63
CA ASP A 128 14.18 14.60 5.96
C ASP A 128 13.21 13.47 6.32
N VAL A 129 12.81 13.38 7.60
CA VAL A 129 11.82 12.39 8.05
C VAL A 129 10.46 12.65 7.41
N LEU A 130 10.00 13.90 7.39
CA LEU A 130 8.74 14.28 6.75
C LEU A 130 8.77 14.05 5.24
N GLN A 131 9.88 14.35 4.57
CA GLN A 131 10.03 14.11 3.13
C GLN A 131 10.08 12.62 2.80
N PHE A 132 10.70 11.82 3.66
CA PHE A 132 10.68 10.37 3.56
C PHE A 132 9.26 9.82 3.73
N ALA A 133 8.53 10.22 4.77
CA ALA A 133 7.13 9.86 4.97
C ALA A 133 6.26 10.29 3.79
N ALA A 134 6.40 11.53 3.30
CA ALA A 134 5.63 12.02 2.15
C ALA A 134 5.89 11.22 0.87
N THR A 135 7.10 10.67 0.70
CA THR A 135 7.42 9.80 -0.44
C THR A 135 6.71 8.46 -0.30
N LEU A 136 6.65 7.91 0.92
CA LEU A 136 5.92 6.67 1.19
C LEU A 136 4.42 6.83 0.93
N GLU A 137 3.80 7.92 1.40
CA GLU A 137 2.38 8.17 1.16
C GLU A 137 2.04 8.34 -0.31
N GLN A 138 2.90 9.05 -1.05
CA GLN A 138 2.72 9.16 -2.50
C GLN A 138 2.76 7.78 -3.18
N GLY A 139 3.67 6.90 -2.74
CA GLY A 139 3.74 5.53 -3.21
C GLY A 139 2.50 4.71 -2.82
N ALA A 140 1.97 4.88 -1.61
CA ALA A 140 0.75 4.23 -1.13
C ALA A 140 -0.46 4.66 -1.97
N VAL A 141 -0.63 5.96 -2.19
CA VAL A 141 -1.66 6.53 -3.08
C VAL A 141 -1.59 5.91 -4.47
N SER A 142 -0.39 5.85 -5.06
CA SER A 142 -0.18 5.25 -6.39
C SER A 142 -0.57 3.76 -6.40
N ALA A 143 -0.18 3.02 -5.36
CA ALA A 143 -0.44 1.60 -5.23
C ALA A 143 -1.94 1.30 -5.09
N TYR A 144 -2.63 1.99 -4.19
CA TYR A 144 -4.07 1.80 -4.00
C TYR A 144 -4.86 2.24 -5.23
N LEU A 145 -4.52 3.37 -5.86
CA LEU A 145 -5.16 3.81 -7.10
C LEU A 145 -5.03 2.76 -8.20
N GLY A 146 -3.86 2.12 -8.31
CA GLY A 146 -3.63 1.02 -9.24
C GLY A 146 -4.35 -0.28 -8.88
N ALA A 147 -4.60 -0.53 -7.60
CA ALA A 147 -5.21 -1.76 -7.09
C ALA A 147 -6.75 -1.73 -7.10
N VAL A 148 -7.36 -0.59 -6.78
CA VAL A 148 -8.83 -0.39 -6.74
C VAL A 148 -9.58 -0.99 -7.95
N PRO A 149 -9.16 -0.75 -9.21
CA PRO A 149 -9.88 -1.29 -10.37
C PRO A 149 -9.65 -2.79 -10.61
N LEU A 150 -8.68 -3.41 -9.93
CA LEU A 150 -8.33 -4.83 -10.11
C LEU A 150 -9.21 -5.76 -9.28
N PHE A 151 -9.87 -5.24 -8.24
CA PHE A 151 -10.77 -6.04 -7.41
C PHE A 151 -11.98 -6.54 -8.21
N GLY A 152 -12.22 -7.85 -8.17
CA GLY A 152 -13.44 -8.48 -8.66
C GLY A 152 -14.63 -8.17 -7.77
N ASN A 153 -14.42 -8.13 -6.45
CA ASN A 153 -15.43 -7.74 -5.47
C ASN A 153 -15.50 -6.21 -5.30
N ARG A 154 -16.69 -5.63 -5.51
CA ARG A 154 -16.92 -4.18 -5.43
C ARG A 154 -16.89 -3.63 -4.01
N ASP A 155 -17.23 -4.43 -3.00
CA ASP A 155 -17.11 -4.00 -1.61
C ASP A 155 -15.63 -3.89 -1.20
N LEU A 156 -14.79 -4.82 -1.66
CA LEU A 156 -13.33 -4.74 -1.46
C LEU A 156 -12.73 -3.55 -2.21
N SER A 157 -13.17 -3.32 -3.44
CA SER A 157 -12.78 -2.14 -4.24
C SER A 157 -13.12 -0.83 -3.51
N LYS A 158 -14.33 -0.74 -2.94
CA LYS A 158 -14.78 0.44 -2.17
C LYS A 158 -13.97 0.61 -0.88
N ALA A 159 -13.67 -0.47 -0.16
CA ALA A 159 -12.84 -0.42 1.03
C ALA A 159 -11.40 0.06 0.71
N ALA A 160 -10.78 -0.49 -0.34
CA ALA A 160 -9.48 -0.05 -0.82
C ALA A 160 -9.47 1.42 -1.29
N ALA A 161 -10.55 1.89 -1.92
CA ALA A 161 -10.71 3.29 -2.29
C ALA A 161 -10.89 4.22 -1.08
N SER A 162 -11.45 3.72 0.03
CA SER A 162 -11.50 4.47 1.28
C SER A 162 -10.11 4.67 1.87
N ILE A 163 -9.27 3.61 1.86
CA ILE A 163 -7.88 3.70 2.32
C ILE A 163 -7.10 4.66 1.42
N LEU A 164 -7.22 4.55 0.10
CA LEU A 164 -6.64 5.50 -0.86
C LEU A 164 -6.91 6.98 -0.50
N GLY A 165 -8.15 7.28 -0.10
CA GLY A 165 -8.53 8.63 0.32
C GLY A 165 -7.78 9.09 1.57
N ASP A 166 -7.59 8.21 2.55
CA ASP A 166 -6.82 8.50 3.76
C ASP A 166 -5.33 8.71 3.46
N GLU A 167 -4.71 7.83 2.69
CA GLU A 167 -3.29 7.97 2.30
C GLU A 167 -3.03 9.29 1.54
N ALA A 168 -3.99 9.72 0.70
CA ALA A 168 -3.92 11.00 0.02
C ALA A 168 -3.99 12.20 0.99
N MET A 169 -4.79 12.08 2.07
CA MET A 169 -4.85 13.10 3.12
C MET A 169 -3.54 13.14 3.92
N HIS A 170 -2.97 12.00 4.29
CA HIS A 170 -1.65 11.94 4.96
C HIS A 170 -0.60 12.64 4.11
N TRP A 171 -0.55 12.30 2.82
CA TRP A 171 0.37 12.94 1.88
C TRP A 171 0.20 14.46 1.83
N ALA A 172 -1.04 14.94 1.69
CA ALA A 172 -1.32 16.37 1.65
C ALA A 172 -0.89 17.10 2.93
N ILE A 173 -1.15 16.50 4.10
CA ILE A 173 -0.76 17.06 5.40
C ILE A 173 0.77 17.09 5.56
N LEU A 174 1.48 16.03 5.14
CA LEU A 174 2.95 16.01 5.19
C LEU A 174 3.56 17.08 4.27
N ARG A 175 3.00 17.26 3.08
CA ARG A 175 3.40 18.34 2.17
C ARG A 175 3.17 19.72 2.80
N GLN A 176 2.03 19.92 3.45
CA GLN A 176 1.73 21.14 4.20
C GLN A 176 2.76 21.39 5.31
N ALA A 177 3.12 20.36 6.08
CA ALA A 177 4.12 20.43 7.14
C ALA A 177 5.53 20.74 6.62
N LEU A 178 5.84 20.33 5.39
CA LEU A 178 7.07 20.66 4.67
C LEU A 178 7.07 22.06 4.02
N GLY A 179 5.97 22.82 4.13
CA GLY A 179 5.82 24.11 3.45
C GLY A 179 5.64 23.99 1.93
N GLN A 180 5.29 22.81 1.42
CA GLN A 180 5.00 22.55 0.02
C GLN A 180 3.51 22.78 -0.28
N VAL A 181 3.15 22.90 -1.56
CA VAL A 181 1.74 22.91 -1.99
C VAL A 181 1.09 21.56 -1.61
N PRO A 182 0.07 21.54 -0.73
CA PRO A 182 -0.49 20.28 -0.18
C PRO A 182 -1.14 19.39 -1.23
N VAL A 183 -1.90 20.00 -2.16
CA VAL A 183 -2.55 19.32 -3.28
C VAL A 183 -1.94 19.86 -4.57
N PRO A 184 -0.81 19.31 -5.04
CA PRO A 184 -0.02 19.90 -6.12
C PRO A 184 -0.62 19.71 -7.52
N SER A 185 -1.61 18.82 -7.66
CA SER A 185 -2.25 18.45 -8.93
C SER A 185 -3.71 18.08 -8.69
N ALA A 186 -4.56 18.26 -9.71
CA ALA A 186 -5.94 17.81 -9.69
C ALA A 186 -6.09 16.27 -9.74
N TYR A 187 -5.03 15.57 -10.15
CA TYR A 187 -5.00 14.11 -10.24
C TYR A 187 -3.79 13.57 -9.48
N VAL A 188 -4.03 12.50 -8.73
CA VAL A 188 -2.98 11.64 -8.18
C VAL A 188 -2.50 10.69 -9.29
N ALA A 189 -1.19 10.54 -9.44
CA ALA A 189 -0.55 9.72 -10.48
C ALA A 189 -0.10 8.38 -9.91
#